data_AF-A0A1I2RWL6-F1
#
_entry.id   AF-A0A1I2RWL6-F1
#
_cell.length_a   1.000
_cell.length_b   1.000
_cell.length_c   1.000
_cell.angle_alpha   90.00
_cell.angle_beta   90.00
_cell.angle_gamma   90.00
#
_symmetry.space_group_name_H-M   'P 1'
#
loop_
_entity.id
_entity.type
_entity.pdbx_description
1 polymer ?
#
loop_
_entity_poly.entity_id
_entity_poly.type
_entity_poly.pdbx_seq_one_letter_code
_entity_poly.pdbx_strand_id
1 'polypeptide(L)'
;MKRVLVTFITGCLSLCLAGGSMAAAKNTAVFQLDSTKYKVNDQVFAMDASPFIDDGRTYIPIRFLAQALGVEDKDIQWDKDSGIAILTYHHDHTISISMKAGDRSLTVTNSPGTSGIESNKSIAMDVAPLLKNGRYYLPARWVAEALGYTVEWNEPAQCVLVYSPGGVQSAPLPQITTQEIKSTSDVLNTTMQIPVISGLQDIAWQKQLNQQIMDKVDRAREDMAKNVQNYEEYVKGTDRPLIPLELYISYNQVSTGNVLSLAVETYEFTGGAHGMAWKDYYIIDTQNNRLLTLQDLFKENVEYKSIINQEINRQIQLSRQKGDNIYFEGDMGFKSISDNQNFYIDGDNLVICFGEYEIAPYVAGMPEIKIPLNFLKPNLNENFLKLITQQAS
;
A
#
# COMPACT_ATOMS: atom_id res chain seq x y z
N MET A 1 -23.91 23.42 -28.50
CA MET A 1 -23.54 22.01 -28.21
C MET A 1 -22.21 21.70 -28.87
N LYS A 2 -21.08 21.97 -28.20
CA LYS A 2 -19.74 21.59 -28.68
C LYS A 2 -19.32 20.34 -27.92
N ARG A 3 -18.89 19.31 -28.68
CA ARG A 3 -18.54 17.97 -28.20
C ARG A 3 -17.19 18.01 -27.48
N VAL A 4 -17.13 17.50 -26.25
CA VAL A 4 -15.90 17.26 -25.50
C VAL A 4 -15.22 16.02 -26.09
N LEU A 5 -13.95 16.16 -26.49
CA LEU A 5 -13.15 15.07 -27.04
C LEU A 5 -12.23 14.53 -25.93
N VAL A 6 -12.52 13.33 -25.43
CA VAL A 6 -11.66 12.61 -24.48
C VAL A 6 -10.82 11.62 -25.28
N THR A 7 -9.50 11.72 -25.20
CA THR A 7 -8.57 10.81 -25.91
C THR A 7 -7.82 9.96 -24.88
N PHE A 8 -7.92 8.64 -24.98
CA PHE A 8 -7.14 7.68 -24.20
C PHE A 8 -5.88 7.29 -24.98
N ILE A 9 -4.69 7.41 -24.38
CA ILE A 9 -3.43 6.93 -24.94
C ILE A 9 -2.95 5.74 -24.09
N THR A 10 -2.94 4.54 -24.70
CA THR A 10 -2.36 3.31 -24.13
C THR A 10 -0.85 3.29 -24.37
N GLY A 11 -0.07 3.29 -23.28
CA GLY A 11 1.40 3.19 -23.29
C GLY A 11 1.91 1.75 -23.42
N CYS A 12 2.89 1.56 -24.30
CA CYS A 12 3.51 0.29 -24.67
C CYS A 12 4.70 -0.02 -23.75
N LEU A 13 4.77 -1.24 -23.20
CA LEU A 13 5.82 -1.71 -22.28
C LEU A 13 6.99 -2.33 -23.06
N SER A 14 8.18 -1.75 -22.95
CA SER A 14 9.43 -2.29 -23.53
C SER A 14 10.21 -3.11 -22.51
N LEU A 15 10.49 -4.37 -22.86
CA LEU A 15 11.17 -5.39 -22.06
C LEU A 15 12.69 -5.32 -22.28
N CYS A 16 13.48 -5.12 -21.22
CA CYS A 16 14.93 -5.33 -21.23
C CYS A 16 15.26 -6.57 -20.39
N LEU A 17 15.91 -7.56 -21.02
CA LEU A 17 16.46 -8.76 -20.40
C LEU A 17 17.85 -8.46 -19.83
N ALA A 18 18.09 -8.79 -18.57
CA ALA A 18 19.41 -9.07 -18.03
C ALA A 18 19.31 -10.21 -17.02
N GLY A 19 20.08 -11.27 -17.26
CA GLY A 19 20.07 -12.49 -16.45
C GLY A 19 21.01 -12.46 -15.26
N GLY A 20 20.72 -13.34 -14.30
CA GLY A 20 21.74 -14.08 -13.55
C GLY A 20 22.04 -13.62 -12.12
N SER A 21 21.19 -14.03 -11.18
CA SER A 21 21.61 -14.40 -9.81
C SER A 21 20.68 -15.52 -9.35
N MET A 22 21.21 -16.72 -9.08
CA MET A 22 20.41 -17.80 -8.48
C MET A 22 20.17 -17.47 -7.01
N ALA A 23 19.10 -16.72 -6.75
CA ALA A 23 18.44 -16.73 -5.46
C ALA A 23 17.89 -18.15 -5.20
N ALA A 24 17.97 -18.63 -3.95
CA ALA A 24 17.30 -19.86 -3.53
C ALA A 24 15.85 -19.86 -4.04
N ALA A 25 15.39 -20.98 -4.60
CA ALA A 25 14.07 -21.08 -5.21
C ALA A 25 13.00 -20.67 -4.18
N LYS A 26 12.41 -19.49 -4.40
CA LYS A 26 11.34 -18.91 -3.60
C LYS A 26 10.06 -19.65 -3.99
N ASN A 27 9.71 -20.76 -3.32
CA ASN A 27 8.48 -21.49 -3.64
C ASN A 27 7.26 -20.73 -3.09
N THR A 28 6.63 -19.91 -3.94
CA THR A 28 5.41 -19.18 -3.61
C THR A 28 4.28 -19.62 -4.53
N ALA A 29 3.18 -20.10 -3.95
CA ALA A 29 1.96 -20.45 -4.64
C ALA A 29 0.82 -19.48 -4.33
N VAL A 30 0.04 -19.09 -5.34
CA VAL A 30 -1.10 -18.17 -5.21
C VAL A 30 -2.35 -18.80 -5.79
N PHE A 31 -3.38 -18.95 -4.96
CA PHE A 31 -4.68 -19.52 -5.33
C PHE A 31 -5.78 -18.48 -5.14
N GLN A 32 -6.27 -17.92 -6.24
CA GLN A 32 -7.35 -16.93 -6.21
C GLN A 32 -8.73 -17.60 -6.16
N LEU A 33 -9.65 -17.03 -5.38
CA LEU A 33 -11.04 -17.49 -5.35
C LEU A 33 -11.68 -17.41 -6.74
N ASP A 34 -12.55 -18.38 -7.03
CA ASP A 34 -13.36 -18.45 -8.25
C ASP A 34 -12.56 -18.45 -9.58
N SER A 35 -11.23 -18.53 -9.50
CA SER A 35 -10.34 -18.68 -10.64
C SER A 35 -10.11 -20.16 -10.93
N THR A 36 -9.89 -20.52 -12.19
CA THR A 36 -9.36 -21.85 -12.61
C THR A 36 -7.88 -21.78 -12.98
N LYS A 37 -7.19 -20.74 -12.49
CA LYS A 37 -5.76 -20.55 -12.63
C LYS A 37 -5.12 -20.29 -11.28
N TYR A 38 -3.92 -20.83 -11.08
CA TYR A 38 -3.08 -20.56 -9.92
C TYR A 38 -1.67 -20.18 -10.38
N LYS A 39 -0.88 -19.60 -9.49
CA LYS A 39 0.52 -19.26 -9.79
C LYS A 39 1.46 -20.07 -8.90
N VAL A 40 2.61 -20.45 -9.45
CA VAL A 40 3.78 -20.91 -8.68
C VAL A 40 4.99 -20.14 -9.21
N ASN A 41 5.66 -19.39 -8.34
CA ASN A 41 6.85 -18.59 -8.70
C ASN A 41 6.60 -17.71 -9.94
N ASP A 42 5.45 -17.01 -9.94
CA ASP A 42 4.91 -16.18 -11.03
C ASP A 42 4.50 -16.90 -12.33
N GLN A 43 4.77 -18.20 -12.47
CA GLN A 43 4.27 -19.00 -13.59
C GLN A 43 2.81 -19.37 -13.37
N VAL A 44 1.99 -19.21 -14.41
CA VAL A 44 0.55 -19.47 -14.37
C VAL A 44 0.27 -20.91 -14.79
N PHE A 45 -0.48 -21.63 -13.94
CA PHE A 45 -0.94 -22.99 -14.18
C PHE A 45 -2.46 -23.03 -14.20
N ALA A 46 -3.01 -24.00 -14.92
CA ALA A 46 -4.45 -24.23 -14.97
C ALA A 46 -4.86 -25.28 -13.93
N MET A 47 -6.06 -25.11 -13.40
CA MET A 47 -6.75 -26.09 -12.57
C MET A 47 -8.17 -26.30 -13.09
N ASP A 48 -8.72 -27.48 -12.87
CA ASP A 48 -10.03 -27.89 -13.36
C ASP A 48 -11.16 -27.66 -12.34
N ALA A 49 -10.85 -26.95 -11.25
CA ALA A 49 -11.75 -26.62 -10.16
C ALA A 49 -11.25 -25.36 -9.46
N SER A 50 -12.16 -24.46 -9.04
CA SER A 50 -11.81 -23.20 -8.39
C SER A 50 -11.81 -23.31 -6.85
N PRO A 51 -10.90 -22.60 -6.16
CA PRO A 51 -11.00 -22.35 -4.73
C PRO A 51 -12.30 -21.62 -4.38
N PHE A 52 -12.83 -21.90 -3.19
CA PHE A 52 -14.03 -21.24 -2.67
C PHE A 52 -13.92 -21.05 -1.16
N ILE A 53 -14.73 -20.15 -0.61
CA ILE A 53 -14.90 -20.00 0.84
C ILE A 53 -16.16 -20.72 1.28
N ASP A 54 -16.06 -21.47 2.37
CA ASP A 54 -17.19 -22.04 3.11
C ASP A 54 -16.90 -21.99 4.61
N ASP A 55 -17.86 -21.52 5.41
CA ASP A 55 -17.74 -21.28 6.86
C ASP A 55 -16.44 -20.57 7.29
N GLY A 56 -16.04 -19.52 6.56
CA GLY A 56 -14.83 -18.74 6.86
C GLY A 56 -13.52 -19.51 6.62
N ARG A 57 -13.55 -20.60 5.86
CA ARG A 57 -12.36 -21.37 5.45
C ARG A 57 -12.25 -21.42 3.94
N THR A 58 -11.04 -21.19 3.44
CA THR A 58 -10.75 -21.30 2.00
C THR A 58 -10.40 -22.73 1.64
N TYR A 59 -11.22 -23.30 0.77
CA TYR A 59 -11.09 -24.63 0.22
C TYR A 59 -10.38 -24.59 -1.12
N ILE A 60 -9.29 -25.35 -1.24
CA ILE A 60 -8.51 -25.47 -2.48
C ILE A 60 -8.56 -26.92 -2.95
N PRO A 61 -8.65 -27.19 -4.27
CA PRO A 61 -8.57 -28.56 -4.75
C PRO A 61 -7.19 -29.14 -4.44
N ILE A 62 -7.17 -30.21 -3.62
CA ILE A 62 -5.96 -30.74 -2.98
C ILE A 62 -4.82 -31.02 -3.96
N ARG A 63 -5.15 -31.56 -5.14
CA ARG A 63 -4.16 -31.95 -6.15
C ARG A 63 -3.27 -30.76 -6.53
N PHE A 64 -3.87 -29.61 -6.83
CA PHE A 64 -3.12 -28.44 -7.29
C PHE A 64 -2.35 -27.79 -6.15
N LEU A 65 -2.88 -27.83 -4.92
CA LEU A 65 -2.12 -27.42 -3.74
C LEU A 65 -0.89 -28.31 -3.55
N ALA A 66 -1.05 -29.63 -3.60
CA ALA A 66 0.05 -30.57 -3.43
C ALA A 66 1.11 -30.40 -4.53
N GLN A 67 0.70 -30.30 -5.79
CA GLN A 67 1.60 -30.01 -6.91
C GLN A 67 2.35 -28.68 -6.73
N ALA A 68 1.66 -27.62 -6.29
CA ALA A 68 2.28 -26.32 -6.05
C ALA A 68 3.32 -26.35 -4.91
N LEU A 69 3.20 -27.31 -3.99
CA LEU A 69 4.14 -27.53 -2.89
C LEU A 69 5.25 -28.53 -3.25
N GLY A 70 5.26 -29.07 -4.47
CA GLY A 70 6.28 -29.98 -4.97
C GLY A 70 5.96 -31.47 -4.82
N VAL A 71 4.72 -31.85 -4.50
CA VAL A 71 4.28 -33.25 -4.53
C VAL A 71 4.03 -33.67 -5.99
N GLU A 72 4.71 -34.72 -6.44
CA GLU A 72 4.52 -35.25 -7.80
C GLU A 72 3.15 -35.94 -7.95
N ASP A 73 2.59 -35.93 -9.16
CA ASP A 73 1.27 -36.53 -9.42
C ASP A 73 1.16 -38.01 -9.03
N LYS A 74 2.26 -38.77 -9.13
CA LYS A 74 2.32 -40.19 -8.75
C LYS A 74 2.19 -40.41 -7.24
N ASP A 75 2.50 -39.38 -6.45
CA ASP A 75 2.51 -39.37 -4.99
C ASP A 75 1.24 -38.72 -4.41
N ILE A 76 0.28 -38.38 -5.27
CA ILE A 76 -1.07 -37.93 -4.90
C ILE A 76 -2.00 -39.12 -5.10
N GLN A 77 -2.23 -39.87 -4.02
CA GLN A 77 -3.06 -41.06 -4.04
C GLN A 77 -4.43 -40.80 -3.44
N TRP A 78 -5.43 -41.47 -3.98
CA TRP A 78 -6.78 -41.40 -3.48
C TRP A 78 -7.44 -42.78 -3.52
N ASP A 79 -8.03 -43.16 -2.40
CA ASP A 79 -8.85 -44.36 -2.25
C ASP A 79 -10.33 -43.97 -2.28
N LYS A 80 -11.03 -44.43 -3.33
CA LYS A 80 -12.45 -44.13 -3.56
C LYS A 80 -13.38 -44.75 -2.53
N ASP A 81 -13.03 -45.94 -2.07
CA ASP A 81 -13.90 -46.76 -1.25
C ASP A 81 -13.81 -46.32 0.22
N SER A 82 -12.62 -45.93 0.68
CA SER A 82 -12.40 -45.43 2.04
C SER A 82 -12.52 -43.90 2.18
N GLY A 83 -12.48 -43.16 1.07
CA GLY A 83 -12.53 -41.69 1.06
C GLY A 83 -11.24 -41.03 1.57
N ILE A 84 -10.12 -41.76 1.55
CA ILE A 84 -8.82 -41.33 2.06
C ILE A 84 -7.97 -40.73 0.94
N ALA A 85 -7.45 -39.53 1.15
CA ALA A 85 -6.42 -38.92 0.33
C ALA A 85 -5.06 -39.05 1.03
N ILE A 86 -4.04 -39.46 0.28
CA ILE A 86 -2.65 -39.58 0.75
C ILE A 86 -1.77 -38.73 -0.16
N LEU A 87 -1.00 -37.83 0.45
CA LEU A 87 0.02 -37.02 -0.22
C LEU A 87 1.39 -37.43 0.30
N THR A 88 2.31 -37.81 -0.58
CA THR A 88 3.68 -38.15 -0.18
C THR A 88 4.68 -37.15 -0.78
N TYR A 89 5.29 -36.35 0.08
CA TYR A 89 6.31 -35.39 -0.30
C TYR A 89 7.70 -36.01 -0.12
N HIS A 90 8.46 -36.08 -1.22
CA HIS A 90 9.83 -36.60 -1.23
C HIS A 90 10.80 -35.43 -1.41
N HIS A 91 11.52 -35.09 -0.34
CA HIS A 91 12.65 -34.17 -0.41
C HIS A 91 13.87 -34.83 0.28
N ASP A 92 14.47 -34.16 1.27
CA ASP A 92 15.58 -34.73 2.06
C ASP A 92 15.10 -35.79 3.07
N HIS A 93 13.79 -35.85 3.27
CA HIS A 93 13.04 -36.80 4.10
C HIS A 93 11.66 -37.02 3.44
N THR A 94 10.97 -38.10 3.82
CA THR A 94 9.63 -38.37 3.32
C THR A 94 8.59 -37.93 4.34
N ILE A 95 7.68 -37.05 3.92
CA ILE A 95 6.48 -36.68 4.69
C ILE A 95 5.27 -37.26 3.97
N SER A 96 4.47 -38.07 4.65
CA SER A 96 3.17 -38.52 4.16
C SER A 96 2.05 -37.87 4.96
N ILE A 97 1.08 -37.28 4.27
CA ILE A 97 -0.13 -36.73 4.88
C ILE A 97 -1.32 -37.59 4.46
N SER A 98 -2.03 -38.15 5.43
CA SER A 98 -3.26 -38.92 5.21
C SER A 98 -4.45 -38.22 5.84
N MET A 99 -5.55 -38.16 5.11
CA MET A 99 -6.78 -37.50 5.55
C MET A 99 -8.01 -38.15 4.91
N LYS A 100 -9.13 -38.13 5.63
CA LYS A 100 -10.39 -38.72 5.15
C LYS A 100 -11.45 -37.65 5.02
N ALA A 101 -12.24 -37.70 3.94
CA ALA A 101 -13.38 -36.79 3.78
C ALA A 101 -14.37 -36.92 4.94
N GLY A 102 -14.83 -35.77 5.45
CA GLY A 102 -15.72 -35.69 6.61
C GLY A 102 -15.01 -35.77 7.97
N ASP A 103 -13.77 -36.27 8.03
CA ASP A 103 -13.00 -36.33 9.27
C ASP A 103 -12.29 -35.00 9.53
N ARG A 104 -12.27 -34.57 10.78
CA ARG A 104 -11.63 -33.31 11.23
C ARG A 104 -10.23 -33.55 11.78
N SER A 105 -9.50 -34.49 11.19
CA SER A 105 -8.10 -34.75 11.54
C SER A 105 -7.30 -35.18 10.32
N LEU A 106 -6.02 -34.81 10.31
CA LEU A 106 -5.05 -35.29 9.35
C LEU A 106 -3.93 -36.02 10.11
N THR A 107 -3.35 -37.04 9.50
CA THR A 107 -2.18 -37.74 10.05
C THR A 107 -0.96 -37.35 9.23
N VAL A 108 0.08 -36.85 9.89
CA VAL A 108 1.41 -36.61 9.33
C VAL A 108 2.33 -37.73 9.76
N THR A 109 2.90 -38.44 8.79
CA THR A 109 3.93 -39.46 8.98
C THR A 109 5.25 -38.91 8.45
N ASN A 110 6.22 -38.71 9.34
CA ASN A 110 7.57 -38.32 8.96
C ASN A 110 8.47 -39.56 9.01
N SER A 111 9.06 -39.94 7.88
CA SER A 111 10.05 -41.01 7.76
C SER A 111 11.42 -40.38 7.48
N PRO A 112 12.30 -40.21 8.49
CA PRO A 112 13.56 -39.48 8.35
C PRO A 112 14.66 -40.41 7.77
N GLY A 113 14.53 -40.85 6.52
CA GLY A 113 15.55 -41.61 5.79
C GLY A 113 16.15 -42.82 6.54
N THR A 114 17.37 -43.22 6.19
CA THR A 114 18.04 -44.45 6.67
C THR A 114 18.46 -44.47 8.15
N SER A 115 18.20 -43.41 8.93
CA SER A 115 18.69 -43.29 10.32
C SER A 115 17.68 -42.70 11.32
N GLY A 116 16.44 -42.45 10.91
CA GLY A 116 15.42 -41.81 11.74
C GLY A 116 14.35 -42.76 12.27
N ILE A 117 13.70 -42.39 13.37
CA ILE A 117 12.50 -43.06 13.88
C ILE A 117 11.29 -42.45 13.17
N GLU A 118 10.43 -43.29 12.58
CA GLU A 118 9.16 -42.82 12.03
C GLU A 118 8.31 -42.20 13.14
N SER A 119 7.75 -41.03 12.85
CA SER A 119 6.83 -40.37 13.77
C SER A 119 5.48 -40.15 13.10
N ASN A 120 4.43 -40.54 13.80
CA ASN A 120 3.04 -40.32 13.40
C ASN A 120 2.44 -39.25 14.32
N LYS A 121 1.96 -38.17 13.72
CA LYS A 121 1.28 -37.08 14.43
C LYS A 121 -0.10 -36.89 13.84
N SER A 122 -1.14 -37.10 14.65
CA SER A 122 -2.49 -36.68 14.32
C SER A 122 -2.66 -35.20 14.66
N ILE A 123 -3.11 -34.40 13.70
CA ILE A 123 -3.42 -32.98 13.87
C ILE A 123 -4.92 -32.81 13.73
N ALA A 124 -5.55 -32.26 14.79
CA ALA A 124 -6.96 -31.90 14.76
C ALA A 124 -7.16 -30.64 13.90
N MET A 125 -8.16 -30.69 13.03
CA MET A 125 -8.57 -29.59 12.18
C MET A 125 -9.89 -29.01 12.69
N ASP A 126 -10.07 -27.72 12.44
CA ASP A 126 -11.31 -27.00 12.71
C ASP A 126 -12.35 -27.13 11.60
N VAL A 127 -12.05 -27.90 10.55
CA VAL A 127 -12.99 -28.23 9.48
C VAL A 127 -12.53 -29.50 8.76
N ALA A 128 -13.45 -30.17 8.07
CA ALA A 128 -13.19 -31.44 7.39
C ALA A 128 -12.86 -31.23 5.90
N PRO A 129 -12.10 -32.15 5.27
CA PRO A 129 -12.00 -32.21 3.81
C PRO A 129 -13.37 -32.43 3.17
N LEU A 130 -13.62 -31.78 2.04
CA LEU A 130 -14.88 -31.87 1.30
C LEU A 130 -14.70 -32.64 0.00
N LEU A 131 -15.68 -33.49 -0.32
CA LEU A 131 -15.84 -34.04 -1.66
C LEU A 131 -16.97 -33.28 -2.36
N LYS A 132 -16.63 -32.49 -3.38
CA LYS A 132 -17.59 -31.68 -4.14
C LYS A 132 -17.34 -31.85 -5.63
N ASN A 133 -18.37 -32.24 -6.38
CA ASN A 133 -18.29 -32.46 -7.84
C ASN A 133 -17.14 -33.40 -8.27
N GLY A 134 -16.89 -34.46 -7.49
CA GLY A 134 -15.80 -35.41 -7.75
C GLY A 134 -14.40 -34.86 -7.46
N ARG A 135 -14.29 -33.69 -6.82
CA ARG A 135 -13.02 -33.07 -6.41
C ARG A 135 -12.91 -33.01 -4.89
N TYR A 136 -11.72 -33.34 -4.41
CA TYR A 136 -11.36 -33.20 -3.02
C TYR A 136 -10.84 -31.80 -2.76
N TYR A 137 -11.47 -31.15 -1.80
CA TYR A 137 -11.13 -29.82 -1.35
C TYR A 137 -10.69 -29.87 0.09
N LEU A 138 -9.68 -29.05 0.39
CA LEU A 138 -9.13 -28.95 1.73
C LEU A 138 -8.90 -27.50 2.12
N PRO A 139 -8.92 -27.22 3.42
CA PRO A 139 -8.37 -25.98 3.93
C PRO A 139 -6.87 -26.00 3.67
N ALA A 140 -6.42 -25.06 2.84
CA ALA A 140 -5.05 -25.02 2.35
C ALA A 140 -4.00 -25.03 3.47
N ARG A 141 -4.33 -24.32 4.56
CA ARG A 141 -3.49 -24.16 5.75
C ARG A 141 -3.00 -25.50 6.30
N TRP A 142 -3.91 -26.44 6.53
CA TRP A 142 -3.59 -27.69 7.22
C TRP A 142 -2.60 -28.56 6.45
N VAL A 143 -2.71 -28.61 5.13
CA VAL A 143 -1.79 -29.38 4.28
C VAL A 143 -0.45 -28.67 4.13
N ALA A 144 -0.48 -27.38 3.82
CA ALA A 144 0.71 -26.59 3.60
C ALA A 144 1.58 -26.50 4.87
N GLU A 145 0.99 -26.22 6.02
CA GLU A 145 1.71 -26.16 7.30
C GLU A 145 2.25 -27.52 7.72
N ALA A 146 1.54 -28.62 7.42
CA ALA A 146 2.05 -29.98 7.66
C ALA A 146 3.28 -30.32 6.79
N LEU A 147 3.40 -29.71 5.62
CA LEU A 147 4.60 -29.77 4.76
C LEU A 147 5.63 -28.68 5.10
N GLY A 148 5.41 -27.92 6.17
CA GLY A 148 6.33 -26.89 6.63
C GLY A 148 6.23 -25.55 5.90
N TYR A 149 5.19 -25.30 5.10
CA TYR A 149 4.93 -24.01 4.46
C TYR A 149 4.11 -23.08 5.36
N THR A 150 4.20 -21.78 5.12
CA THR A 150 3.32 -20.77 5.72
C THR A 150 2.16 -20.46 4.79
N VAL A 151 0.97 -20.24 5.36
CA VAL A 151 -0.23 -19.89 4.61
C VAL A 151 -0.82 -18.59 5.10
N GLU A 152 -0.95 -17.64 4.20
CA GLU A 152 -1.60 -16.36 4.44
C GLU A 152 -2.82 -16.18 3.54
N TRP A 153 -3.83 -15.53 4.09
CA TRP A 153 -4.97 -15.08 3.32
C TRP A 153 -4.73 -13.62 2.91
N ASN A 154 -4.72 -13.36 1.61
CA ASN A 154 -4.69 -12.01 1.07
C ASN A 154 -6.12 -11.57 0.77
N GLU A 155 -6.75 -10.89 1.74
CA GLU A 155 -8.10 -10.34 1.60
C GLU A 155 -8.23 -9.41 0.38
N PRO A 156 -7.28 -8.51 0.05
CA PRO A 156 -7.33 -7.68 -1.16
C PRO A 156 -7.45 -8.44 -2.47
N ALA A 157 -6.59 -9.44 -2.65
CA ALA A 157 -6.51 -10.23 -3.87
C ALA A 157 -7.51 -11.39 -3.88
N GLN A 158 -8.25 -11.59 -2.78
CA GLN A 158 -9.11 -12.74 -2.53
C GLN A 158 -8.37 -14.05 -2.90
N CYS A 159 -7.16 -14.22 -2.34
CA CYS A 159 -6.32 -15.36 -2.65
C CYS A 159 -5.61 -15.92 -1.42
N VAL A 160 -5.29 -17.22 -1.49
CA VAL A 160 -4.42 -17.90 -0.54
C VAL A 160 -2.99 -17.83 -1.07
N LEU A 161 -2.09 -17.30 -0.24
CA LEU A 161 -0.66 -17.30 -0.45
C LEU A 161 -0.05 -18.47 0.34
N VAL A 162 0.79 -19.26 -0.31
CA VAL A 162 1.53 -20.35 0.33
C VAL A 162 3.00 -20.20 0.00
N TYR A 163 3.87 -20.15 1.01
CA TYR A 163 5.30 -19.90 0.81
C TYR A 163 6.18 -20.59 1.87
N SER A 164 7.44 -20.88 1.54
CA SER A 164 8.37 -21.50 2.49
C SER A 164 8.70 -20.57 3.66
N PRO A 165 8.90 -21.06 4.90
CA PRO A 165 9.29 -20.23 6.04
C PRO A 165 10.62 -19.50 5.74
N GLY A 166 10.62 -18.17 5.85
CA GLY A 166 11.74 -17.32 5.44
C GLY A 166 11.63 -16.77 4.01
N GLY A 167 10.70 -17.28 3.20
CA GLY A 167 10.25 -16.70 1.94
C GLY A 167 9.12 -15.70 2.17
N VAL A 168 9.35 -14.68 2.99
CA VAL A 168 8.40 -13.56 3.11
C VAL A 168 8.35 -12.89 1.73
N GLN A 169 7.27 -13.13 0.98
CA GLN A 169 6.84 -12.15 0.00
C GLN A 169 6.31 -10.99 0.84
N SER A 170 7.03 -9.86 0.86
CA SER A 170 6.45 -8.62 1.32
C SER A 170 5.08 -8.49 0.64
N ALA A 171 4.03 -8.21 1.42
CA ALA A 171 2.78 -7.78 0.81
C ALA A 171 3.13 -6.71 -0.23
N PRO A 172 2.64 -6.82 -1.48
CA PRO A 172 3.06 -5.91 -2.54
C PRO A 172 2.94 -4.49 -2.02
N LEU A 173 4.06 -3.76 -2.02
CA LEU A 173 4.13 -2.38 -1.56
C LEU A 173 2.93 -1.61 -2.10
N PRO A 174 2.24 -0.80 -1.26
CA PRO A 174 1.13 -0.02 -1.76
C PRO A 174 1.57 0.81 -2.97
N GLN A 175 0.80 0.70 -4.05
CA GLN A 175 1.05 1.38 -5.31
C GLN A 175 0.14 2.58 -5.40
N ILE A 176 0.69 3.72 -5.83
CA ILE A 176 -0.11 4.88 -6.23
C ILE A 176 -0.17 4.93 -7.75
N THR A 177 -1.39 4.92 -8.26
CA THR A 177 -1.68 5.20 -9.67
C THR A 177 -2.30 6.58 -9.81
N THR A 178 -2.21 7.17 -11.01
CA THR A 178 -2.78 8.49 -11.29
C THR A 178 -4.11 8.34 -12.02
N GLN A 179 -5.17 8.91 -11.45
CA GLN A 179 -6.37 9.24 -12.19
C GLN A 179 -6.23 10.65 -12.77
N GLU A 180 -6.19 10.75 -14.10
CA GLU A 180 -6.05 12.03 -14.79
C GLU A 180 -7.40 12.59 -15.24
N ILE A 181 -7.65 13.86 -14.94
CA ILE A 181 -8.78 14.63 -15.46
C ILE A 181 -8.24 15.92 -16.07
N LYS A 182 -8.51 16.13 -17.36
CA LYS A 182 -8.09 17.33 -18.07
C LYS A 182 -9.24 17.95 -18.86
N SER A 183 -9.38 19.26 -18.78
CA SER A 183 -10.37 20.04 -19.52
C SER A 183 -9.82 21.43 -19.80
N THR A 184 -10.20 22.02 -20.93
CA THR A 184 -9.75 23.35 -21.35
C THR A 184 -10.93 24.05 -22.01
N SER A 185 -11.17 25.30 -21.65
CA SER A 185 -12.24 26.14 -22.18
C SER A 185 -11.84 27.61 -22.16
N ASP A 186 -12.68 28.48 -22.72
CA ASP A 186 -12.43 29.93 -22.72
C ASP A 186 -12.47 30.56 -21.30
N VAL A 187 -13.08 29.87 -20.33
CA VAL A 187 -13.30 30.36 -18.96
C VAL A 187 -12.55 29.60 -17.87
N LEU A 188 -12.21 28.33 -18.12
CA LEU A 188 -11.59 27.46 -17.13
C LEU A 188 -10.69 26.41 -17.78
N ASN A 189 -9.47 26.30 -17.27
CA ASN A 189 -8.53 25.23 -17.55
C ASN A 189 -8.38 24.34 -16.32
N THR A 190 -8.49 23.02 -16.50
CA THR A 190 -8.29 22.05 -15.42
C THR A 190 -7.30 20.99 -15.84
N THR A 191 -6.31 20.70 -15.00
CA THR A 191 -5.43 19.53 -15.11
C THR A 191 -5.25 18.94 -13.73
N MET A 192 -5.86 17.78 -13.49
CA MET A 192 -5.88 17.13 -12.18
C MET A 192 -5.26 15.74 -12.32
N GLN A 193 -4.14 15.53 -11.64
CA GLN A 193 -3.50 14.24 -11.42
C GLN A 193 -3.82 13.81 -9.99
N ILE A 194 -4.79 12.92 -9.86
CA ILE A 194 -5.34 12.51 -8.57
C ILE A 194 -4.71 11.16 -8.17
N PRO A 195 -4.09 11.03 -6.99
CA PRO A 195 -3.53 9.77 -6.56
C PRO A 195 -4.62 8.78 -6.15
N VAL A 196 -4.46 7.53 -6.58
CA VAL A 196 -5.30 6.40 -6.17
C VAL A 196 -4.39 5.33 -5.56
N ILE A 197 -4.57 5.11 -4.25
CA ILE A 197 -3.79 4.15 -3.47
C ILE A 197 -4.39 2.75 -3.64
N SER A 198 -3.53 1.77 -3.87
CA SER A 198 -3.88 0.36 -4.01
C SER A 198 -2.84 -0.52 -3.31
N GLY A 199 -3.18 -1.77 -2.98
CA GLY A 199 -2.24 -2.73 -2.39
C GLY A 199 -2.09 -2.64 -0.86
N LEU A 200 -2.89 -1.82 -0.17
CA LEU A 200 -2.98 -1.87 1.29
C LEU A 200 -3.72 -3.13 1.73
N GLN A 201 -3.40 -3.64 2.94
CA GLN A 201 -4.01 -4.86 3.48
C GLN A 201 -5.47 -4.64 3.84
N ASP A 202 -5.81 -3.49 4.45
CA ASP A 202 -7.19 -3.11 4.74
C ASP A 202 -7.81 -2.37 3.55
N ILE A 203 -8.61 -3.10 2.76
CA ILE A 203 -9.28 -2.56 1.57
C ILE A 203 -10.40 -1.60 1.92
N ALA A 204 -11.10 -1.80 3.04
CA ALA A 204 -12.17 -0.91 3.45
C ALA A 204 -11.57 0.46 3.81
N TRP A 205 -10.51 0.45 4.59
CA TRP A 205 -9.76 1.65 4.94
C TRP A 205 -9.11 2.31 3.72
N GLN A 206 -8.48 1.53 2.83
CA GLN A 206 -7.93 2.06 1.57
C GLN A 206 -8.99 2.80 0.74
N LYS A 207 -10.19 2.22 0.61
CA LYS A 207 -11.31 2.87 -0.09
C LYS A 207 -11.75 4.14 0.63
N GLN A 208 -11.82 4.14 1.95
CA GLN A 208 -12.12 5.33 2.73
C GLN A 208 -11.08 6.43 2.53
N LEU A 209 -9.79 6.10 2.53
CA LEU A 209 -8.71 7.05 2.30
C LEU A 209 -8.75 7.63 0.89
N ASN A 210 -8.91 6.80 -0.13
CA ASN A 210 -9.08 7.27 -1.52
C ASN A 210 -10.32 8.17 -1.65
N GLN A 211 -11.42 7.83 -0.96
CA GLN A 211 -12.61 8.67 -0.95
C GLN A 211 -12.34 10.01 -0.25
N GLN A 212 -11.62 10.04 0.87
CA GLN A 212 -11.24 11.30 1.55
C GLN A 212 -10.41 12.22 0.64
N ILE A 213 -9.50 11.65 -0.16
CA ILE A 213 -8.74 12.40 -1.17
C ILE A 213 -9.70 12.95 -2.24
N MET A 214 -10.58 12.10 -2.78
CA MET A 214 -11.55 12.50 -3.80
C MET A 214 -12.54 13.57 -3.29
N ASP A 215 -12.98 13.49 -2.04
CA ASP A 215 -13.87 14.48 -1.43
C ASP A 215 -13.24 15.87 -1.39
N LYS A 216 -11.91 15.96 -1.20
CA LYS A 216 -11.18 17.24 -1.28
C LYS A 216 -11.08 17.75 -2.70
N VAL A 217 -10.83 16.87 -3.67
CA VAL A 217 -10.84 17.20 -5.10
C VAL A 217 -12.22 17.73 -5.52
N ASP A 218 -13.30 17.06 -5.12
CA ASP A 218 -14.65 17.47 -5.47
C ASP A 218 -15.03 18.80 -4.82
N ARG A 219 -14.62 19.05 -3.56
CA ARG A 219 -14.77 20.39 -2.94
C ARG A 219 -14.07 21.49 -3.73
N ALA A 220 -12.81 21.29 -4.12
CA ALA A 220 -12.08 22.27 -4.94
C ALA A 220 -12.78 22.51 -6.29
N ARG A 221 -13.31 21.45 -6.93
CA ARG A 221 -14.08 21.57 -8.18
C ARG A 221 -15.39 22.35 -7.99
N GLU A 222 -16.10 22.10 -6.89
CA GLU A 222 -17.34 22.81 -6.55
C GLU A 222 -17.08 24.30 -6.27
N ASP A 223 -16.02 24.61 -5.53
CA ASP A 223 -15.65 25.99 -5.22
C ASP A 223 -15.15 26.72 -6.47
N MET A 224 -14.33 26.08 -7.30
CA MET A 224 -13.94 26.61 -8.60
C MET A 224 -15.15 26.85 -9.52
N ALA A 225 -16.15 25.97 -9.51
CA ALA A 225 -17.36 26.18 -10.31
C ALA A 225 -18.14 27.44 -9.86
N LYS A 226 -18.22 27.70 -8.55
CA LYS A 226 -18.80 28.95 -8.02
C LYS A 226 -17.96 30.17 -8.43
N ASN A 227 -16.63 30.05 -8.37
CA ASN A 227 -15.71 31.11 -8.79
C ASN A 227 -15.86 31.45 -10.28
N VAL A 228 -16.00 30.45 -11.15
CA VAL A 228 -16.28 30.66 -12.58
C VAL A 228 -17.59 31.44 -12.78
N GLN A 229 -18.67 31.05 -12.09
CA GLN A 229 -19.96 31.76 -12.21
C GLN A 229 -19.85 33.23 -11.80
N ASN A 230 -19.22 33.50 -10.65
CA ASN A 230 -19.01 34.85 -10.14
C ASN A 230 -18.11 35.68 -11.08
N TYR A 231 -17.07 35.06 -11.63
CA TYR A 231 -16.13 35.71 -12.53
C TYR A 231 -16.81 36.07 -13.87
N GLU A 232 -17.59 35.17 -14.46
CA GLU A 232 -18.35 35.45 -15.68
C GLU A 232 -19.36 36.58 -15.50
N GLU A 233 -20.04 36.64 -14.35
CA GLU A 233 -20.96 37.74 -14.02
C GLU A 233 -20.23 39.08 -13.85
N TYR A 234 -19.10 39.07 -13.15
CA TYR A 234 -18.25 40.25 -12.98
C TYR A 234 -17.76 40.79 -14.32
N VAL A 235 -17.23 39.94 -15.20
CA VAL A 235 -16.66 40.35 -16.49
C VAL A 235 -17.71 40.97 -17.41
N LYS A 236 -18.95 40.46 -17.42
CA LYS A 236 -20.06 41.05 -18.21
C LYS A 236 -20.30 42.53 -17.91
N GLY A 237 -19.98 42.99 -16.70
CA GLY A 237 -20.12 44.38 -16.28
C GLY A 237 -18.89 45.27 -16.52
N THR A 238 -17.86 44.76 -17.21
CA THR A 238 -16.57 45.46 -17.34
C THR A 238 -15.99 45.37 -18.76
N ASP A 239 -15.05 46.26 -19.10
CA ASP A 239 -14.26 46.18 -20.34
C ASP A 239 -13.06 45.22 -20.22
N ARG A 240 -12.98 44.43 -19.15
CA ARG A 240 -11.85 43.53 -18.93
C ARG A 240 -11.94 42.32 -19.87
N PRO A 241 -10.81 41.87 -20.45
CA PRO A 241 -10.81 40.64 -21.22
C PRO A 241 -11.11 39.44 -20.32
N LEU A 242 -11.86 38.48 -20.86
CA LEU A 242 -12.03 37.18 -20.25
C LEU A 242 -10.69 36.45 -20.28
N ILE A 243 -10.15 36.12 -19.11
CA ILE A 243 -8.99 35.25 -18.96
C ILE A 243 -9.44 33.94 -18.32
N PRO A 244 -8.94 32.78 -18.78
CA PRO A 244 -9.35 31.51 -18.19
C PRO A 244 -8.85 31.41 -16.75
N LEU A 245 -9.75 30.99 -15.86
CA LEU A 245 -9.39 30.54 -14.53
C LEU A 245 -8.67 29.20 -14.61
N GLU A 246 -7.96 28.81 -13.56
CA GLU A 246 -7.20 27.56 -13.55
C GLU A 246 -7.45 26.76 -12.26
N LEU A 247 -7.64 25.44 -12.41
CA LEU A 247 -7.63 24.48 -11.31
C LEU A 247 -6.64 23.36 -11.65
N TYR A 248 -5.52 23.33 -10.94
CA TYR A 248 -4.53 22.28 -11.09
C TYR A 248 -4.45 21.46 -9.81
N ILE A 249 -4.43 20.13 -9.97
CA ILE A 249 -4.18 19.21 -8.86
C ILE A 249 -3.04 18.31 -9.28
N SER A 250 -2.05 18.16 -8.41
CA SER A 250 -0.93 17.25 -8.59
C SER A 250 -0.59 16.58 -7.27
N TYR A 251 0.28 15.58 -7.29
CA TYR A 251 0.75 14.97 -6.06
C TYR A 251 2.21 14.56 -6.16
N ASN A 252 2.86 14.51 -5.01
CA ASN A 252 4.18 13.93 -4.82
C ASN A 252 4.10 12.83 -3.76
N GLN A 253 4.92 11.79 -3.92
CA GLN A 253 5.01 10.70 -2.96
C GLN A 253 6.47 10.37 -2.64
N VAL A 254 6.72 10.02 -1.39
CA VAL A 254 7.99 9.45 -0.92
C VAL A 254 7.70 8.28 0.01
N SER A 255 8.50 7.23 -0.05
CA SER A 255 8.39 6.09 0.85
C SER A 255 9.67 5.90 1.66
N THR A 256 9.54 5.74 2.97
CA THR A 256 10.64 5.47 3.90
C THR A 256 10.28 4.27 4.75
N GLY A 257 10.90 3.12 4.47
CA GLY A 257 10.51 1.86 5.09
C GLY A 257 9.05 1.52 4.74
N ASN A 258 8.22 1.36 5.77
CA ASN A 258 6.77 1.12 5.68
C ASN A 258 5.92 2.38 5.91
N VAL A 259 6.51 3.56 5.72
CA VAL A 259 5.80 4.84 5.77
C VAL A 259 5.68 5.39 4.36
N LEU A 260 4.45 5.53 3.86
CA LEU A 260 4.14 6.19 2.60
C LEU A 260 3.69 7.63 2.90
N SER A 261 4.51 8.58 2.48
CA SER A 261 4.25 10.01 2.56
C SER A 261 3.66 10.50 1.24
N LEU A 262 2.41 10.96 1.23
CA LEU A 262 1.73 11.51 0.05
C LEU A 262 1.35 12.97 0.30
N ALA A 263 1.74 13.87 -0.60
CA ALA A 263 1.34 15.27 -0.58
C ALA A 263 0.53 15.57 -1.84
N VAL A 264 -0.73 15.97 -1.69
CA VAL A 264 -1.63 16.36 -2.78
C VAL A 264 -1.72 17.87 -2.80
N GLU A 265 -1.22 18.48 -3.87
CA GLU A 265 -1.20 19.92 -4.07
C GLU A 265 -2.38 20.35 -4.93
N THR A 266 -3.16 21.31 -4.44
CA THR A 266 -4.20 21.99 -5.20
C THR A 266 -3.77 23.43 -5.44
N TYR A 267 -3.84 23.86 -6.70
CA TYR A 267 -3.58 25.22 -7.14
C TYR A 267 -4.83 25.78 -7.83
N GLU A 268 -5.18 27.01 -7.46
CA GLU A 268 -6.29 27.75 -8.05
C GLU A 268 -5.85 29.13 -8.53
N PHE A 269 -6.26 29.49 -9.74
CA PHE A 269 -6.18 30.86 -10.24
C PHE A 269 -7.56 31.39 -10.57
N THR A 270 -7.98 32.44 -9.86
CA THR A 270 -9.34 33.02 -9.92
C THR A 270 -9.36 34.43 -10.53
N GLY A 271 -8.33 34.79 -11.31
CA GLY A 271 -8.25 36.07 -12.04
C GLY A 271 -7.59 37.21 -11.25
N GLY A 272 -6.95 36.91 -10.12
CA GLY A 272 -6.15 37.85 -9.32
C GLY A 272 -4.76 38.13 -9.88
N ALA A 273 -3.87 38.69 -9.05
CA ALA A 273 -2.48 38.94 -9.44
C ALA A 273 -1.64 37.65 -9.54
N HIS A 274 -2.02 36.62 -8.78
CA HIS A 274 -1.41 35.29 -8.77
C HIS A 274 -2.46 34.26 -8.34
N GLY A 275 -2.14 32.98 -8.50
CA GLY A 275 -2.94 31.90 -7.93
C GLY A 275 -2.58 31.63 -6.48
N MET A 276 -3.29 30.70 -5.86
CA MET A 276 -3.00 30.20 -4.52
C MET A 276 -2.84 28.69 -4.58
N ALA A 277 -1.91 28.15 -3.80
CA ALA A 277 -1.76 26.72 -3.64
C ALA A 277 -1.78 26.29 -2.18
N TRP A 278 -2.29 25.08 -1.95
CA TRP A 278 -2.20 24.40 -0.66
C TRP A 278 -1.94 22.92 -0.86
N LYS A 279 -1.43 22.26 0.19
CA LYS A 279 -1.11 20.84 0.19
C LYS A 279 -1.82 20.11 1.31
N ASP A 280 -2.41 18.97 0.95
CA ASP A 280 -2.91 17.98 1.88
C ASP A 280 -1.89 16.85 2.02
N TYR A 281 -1.48 16.56 3.26
CA TYR A 281 -0.48 15.54 3.56
C TYR A 281 -1.14 14.30 4.18
N TYR A 282 -0.78 13.13 3.66
CA TYR A 282 -1.24 11.83 4.13
C TYR A 282 -0.02 10.97 4.44
N ILE A 283 0.25 10.76 5.73
CA ILE A 283 1.40 9.98 6.19
C ILE A 283 0.89 8.63 6.64
N ILE A 284 1.09 7.62 5.81
CA ILE A 284 0.41 6.33 5.92
C ILE A 284 1.37 5.31 6.51
N ASP A 285 0.98 4.73 7.63
CA ASP A 285 1.55 3.47 8.13
C ASP A 285 0.97 2.32 7.30
N THR A 286 1.78 1.77 6.41
CA THR A 286 1.34 0.77 5.44
C THR A 286 1.17 -0.63 6.04
N GLN A 287 1.69 -0.86 7.26
CA GLN A 287 1.51 -2.13 7.97
C GLN A 287 0.22 -2.14 8.78
N ASN A 288 -0.10 -1.02 9.44
CA ASN A 288 -1.23 -0.93 10.35
C ASN A 288 -2.46 -0.22 9.75
N ASN A 289 -2.41 0.16 8.47
CA ASN A 289 -3.53 0.76 7.73
C ASN A 289 -4.12 2.00 8.45
N ARG A 290 -3.25 2.94 8.83
CA ARG A 290 -3.67 4.18 9.52
C ARG A 290 -2.86 5.39 9.07
N LEU A 291 -3.43 6.58 9.27
CA LEU A 291 -2.68 7.84 9.16
C LEU A 291 -1.89 8.09 10.45
N LEU A 292 -0.62 8.47 10.29
CA LEU A 292 0.25 8.92 11.36
C LEU A 292 0.04 10.42 11.58
N THR A 293 -0.15 10.79 12.85
CA THR A 293 -0.05 12.18 13.30
C THR A 293 1.40 12.49 13.68
N LEU A 294 1.75 13.77 13.80
CA LEU A 294 3.09 14.14 14.25
C LEU A 294 3.39 13.60 15.66
N GLN A 295 2.38 13.49 16.52
CA GLN A 295 2.51 12.93 17.87
C GLN A 295 2.86 11.44 17.85
N ASP A 296 2.33 10.65 16.91
CA ASP A 296 2.60 9.19 16.80
C ASP A 296 4.10 8.87 16.64
N LEU A 297 4.90 9.81 16.15
CA LEU A 297 6.34 9.63 15.93
C LEU A 297 7.14 9.62 17.24
N PHE A 298 6.60 10.20 18.31
CA PHE A 298 7.31 10.45 19.55
C PHE A 298 6.80 9.57 20.70
N LYS A 299 7.63 9.41 21.73
CA LYS A 299 7.23 8.76 22.99
C LYS A 299 6.19 9.62 23.72
N GLU A 300 5.27 8.99 24.45
CA GLU A 300 4.11 9.66 25.09
C GLU A 300 4.49 10.85 26.00
N ASN A 301 5.63 10.79 26.70
CA ASN A 301 6.06 11.80 27.67
C ASN A 301 7.08 12.79 27.10
N VAL A 302 7.14 12.96 25.77
CA VAL A 302 8.06 13.89 25.12
C VAL A 302 7.32 15.13 24.65
N GLU A 303 7.81 16.30 25.07
CA GLU A 303 7.40 17.61 24.57
C GLU A 303 7.95 17.87 23.15
N TYR A 304 7.49 17.09 22.18
CA TYR A 304 8.07 17.05 20.82
C TYR A 304 8.03 18.40 20.11
N LYS A 305 6.99 19.20 20.36
CA LYS A 305 6.88 20.55 19.79
C LYS A 305 8.04 21.44 20.22
N SER A 306 8.44 21.37 21.49
CA SER A 306 9.57 22.17 21.99
C SER A 306 10.86 21.83 21.24
N ILE A 307 11.11 20.54 21.04
CA ILE A 307 12.30 20.03 20.33
C ILE A 307 12.29 20.48 18.86
N ILE A 308 11.15 20.33 18.18
CA ILE A 308 10.98 20.74 16.77
C ILE A 308 11.10 22.27 16.63
N ASN A 309 10.43 23.03 17.49
CA ASN A 309 10.47 24.50 17.48
C ASN A 309 11.89 25.03 17.69
N GLN A 310 12.66 24.41 18.60
CA GLN A 310 14.06 24.78 18.83
C GLN A 310 14.90 24.57 17.56
N GLU A 311 14.72 23.44 16.88
CA GLU A 311 15.47 23.13 15.66
C GLU A 311 15.06 24.05 14.50
N ILE A 312 13.76 24.33 14.31
CA ILE A 312 13.29 25.28 13.30
C ILE A 312 13.89 26.67 13.54
N ASN A 313 13.82 27.18 14.77
CA ASN A 313 14.39 28.49 15.12
C ASN A 313 15.90 28.54 14.85
N ARG A 314 16.63 27.46 15.17
CA ARG A 314 18.07 27.34 14.89
C ARG A 314 18.33 27.42 13.38
N GLN A 315 17.56 26.72 12.55
CA GLN A 315 17.72 26.75 11.09
C GLN A 315 17.38 28.11 10.49
N ILE A 316 16.30 28.75 10.93
CA ILE A 316 15.94 30.12 10.52
C ILE A 316 17.06 31.10 10.89
N GLN A 317 17.62 31.02 12.10
CA GLN A 317 18.72 31.88 12.52
C GLN A 317 19.98 31.65 11.68
N LEU A 318 20.31 30.40 11.36
CA LEU A 318 21.45 30.07 10.51
C LEU A 318 21.26 30.57 9.07
N SER A 319 20.04 30.51 8.54
CA SER A 319 19.69 31.11 7.24
C SER A 319 20.05 32.59 7.22
N ARG A 320 19.63 33.34 8.25
CA ARG A 320 19.92 34.78 8.38
C ARG A 320 21.41 35.07 8.50
N GLN A 321 22.15 34.26 9.27
CA GLN A 321 23.60 34.40 9.39
C GLN A 321 24.34 34.21 8.05
N LYS A 322 23.74 33.44 7.12
CA LYS A 322 24.25 33.27 5.75
C LYS A 322 23.78 34.37 4.79
N GLY A 323 23.01 35.36 5.28
CA GLY A 323 22.46 36.46 4.48
C GLY A 323 21.12 36.14 3.83
N ASP A 324 20.50 34.98 4.11
CA ASP A 324 19.17 34.63 3.63
C ASP A 324 18.09 34.98 4.66
N ASN A 325 17.41 36.09 4.40
CA ASN A 325 16.35 36.66 5.24
C ASN A 325 14.95 36.39 4.67
N ILE A 326 14.74 35.24 3.99
CA ILE A 326 13.45 34.91 3.39
C ILE A 326 12.32 34.72 4.43
N TYR A 327 12.64 34.32 5.66
CA TYR A 327 11.63 34.11 6.72
C TYR A 327 11.24 35.40 7.42
N PHE A 328 9.95 35.54 7.76
CA PHE A 328 9.42 36.68 8.48
C PHE A 328 10.03 36.87 9.88
N GLU A 329 9.94 38.11 10.37
CA GLU A 329 10.43 38.54 11.68
C GLU A 329 9.32 39.13 12.55
N GLY A 330 9.65 39.39 13.82
CA GLY A 330 8.70 39.99 14.77
C GLY A 330 7.46 39.12 14.94
N ASP A 331 6.29 39.76 14.94
CA ASP A 331 5.00 39.10 15.15
C ASP A 331 4.57 38.20 13.98
N MET A 332 5.08 38.45 12.77
CA MET A 332 4.80 37.62 11.59
C MET A 332 5.76 36.44 11.45
N GLY A 333 6.84 36.41 12.25
CA GLY A 333 7.80 35.31 12.23
C GLY A 333 7.28 34.02 12.88
N PHE A 334 7.96 32.90 12.60
CA PHE A 334 7.66 31.61 13.21
C PHE A 334 7.63 31.69 14.74
N LYS A 335 6.56 31.16 15.35
CA LYS A 335 6.36 31.12 16.81
C LYS A 335 6.43 29.70 17.36
N SER A 336 5.63 28.81 16.79
CA SER A 336 5.53 27.40 17.15
C SER A 336 4.85 26.65 16.02
N ILE A 337 5.15 25.36 15.88
CA ILE A 337 4.29 24.46 15.12
C ILE A 337 2.92 24.31 15.78
N SER A 338 1.90 24.04 14.97
CA SER A 338 0.54 23.74 15.42
C SER A 338 0.42 22.31 15.99
N ASP A 339 -0.73 21.97 16.61
CA ASP A 339 -1.01 20.59 17.06
C ASP A 339 -1.07 19.59 15.88
N ASN A 340 -1.59 20.05 14.76
CA ASN A 340 -1.78 19.26 13.54
C ASN A 340 -0.82 19.73 12.44
N GLN A 341 0.41 20.08 12.79
CA GLN A 341 1.37 20.60 11.83
C GLN A 341 1.59 19.60 10.70
N ASN A 342 1.49 20.09 9.46
CA ASN A 342 1.77 19.29 8.27
C ASN A 342 3.23 18.83 8.29
N PHE A 343 3.44 17.55 7.97
CA PHE A 343 4.75 16.95 7.92
C PHE A 343 4.76 15.80 6.92
N TYR A 344 5.97 15.35 6.56
CA TYR A 344 6.17 14.06 5.93
C TYR A 344 7.53 13.46 6.29
N ILE A 345 7.73 12.18 5.96
CA ILE A 345 9.00 11.47 6.16
C ILE A 345 9.69 11.29 4.80
N ASP A 346 10.96 11.69 4.74
CA ASP A 346 11.81 11.69 3.54
C ASP A 346 13.20 11.13 3.86
N GLY A 347 13.36 9.82 3.63
CA GLY A 347 14.55 9.08 4.03
C GLY A 347 14.87 9.29 5.51
N ASP A 348 16.03 9.86 5.79
CA ASP A 348 16.52 10.13 7.15
C ASP A 348 15.98 11.44 7.76
N ASN A 349 14.94 12.06 7.19
CA ASN A 349 14.41 13.34 7.65
C ASN A 349 12.92 13.29 7.99
N LEU A 350 12.58 13.94 9.10
CA LEU A 350 11.25 14.51 9.32
C LEU A 350 11.20 15.86 8.62
N VAL A 351 10.25 16.10 7.74
CA VAL A 351 10.09 17.39 7.05
C VAL A 351 8.84 18.07 7.57
N ILE A 352 9.00 19.23 8.20
CA ILE A 352 7.90 20.08 8.67
C ILE A 352 7.51 21.05 7.56
N CYS A 353 6.22 21.09 7.23
CA CYS A 353 5.70 21.84 6.08
C CYS A 353 4.87 23.03 6.53
N PHE A 354 5.04 24.15 5.83
CA PHE A 354 4.35 25.40 6.05
C PHE A 354 3.62 25.83 4.77
N GLY A 355 2.41 26.37 4.91
CA GLY A 355 1.66 26.92 3.80
C GLY A 355 2.28 28.22 3.25
N GLU A 356 1.77 28.67 2.11
CA GLU A 356 2.10 29.99 1.57
C GLU A 356 1.79 31.07 2.61
N TYR A 357 2.67 32.06 2.75
CA TYR A 357 2.56 33.15 3.73
C TYR A 357 2.58 32.77 5.22
N GLU A 358 2.76 31.49 5.59
CA GLU A 358 2.68 31.09 6.99
C GLU A 358 3.89 31.61 7.80
N ILE A 359 5.10 31.50 7.26
CA ILE A 359 6.34 31.96 7.91
C ILE A 359 7.29 32.74 6.99
N ALA A 360 6.91 32.94 5.73
CA ALA A 360 7.73 33.54 4.68
C ALA A 360 6.83 34.16 3.59
N PRO A 361 7.29 35.14 2.79
CA PRO A 361 6.49 35.75 1.73
C PRO A 361 6.22 34.77 0.58
N TYR A 362 5.21 35.05 -0.23
CA TYR A 362 4.79 34.20 -1.37
C TYR A 362 5.91 33.68 -2.27
N VAL A 363 6.93 34.50 -2.53
CA VAL A 363 8.07 34.11 -3.39
C VAL A 363 8.87 32.94 -2.81
N ALA A 364 8.74 32.66 -1.51
CA ALA A 364 9.31 31.49 -0.85
C ALA A 364 8.50 30.20 -1.11
N GLY A 365 7.31 30.29 -1.73
CA GLY A 365 6.39 29.18 -1.93
C GLY A 365 5.82 28.66 -0.60
N MET A 366 5.83 27.34 -0.45
CA MET A 366 5.46 26.61 0.77
C MET A 366 6.74 26.13 1.47
N PRO A 367 7.23 26.81 2.52
CA PRO A 367 8.49 26.47 3.15
C PRO A 367 8.48 25.07 3.77
N GLU A 368 9.60 24.36 3.66
CA GLU A 368 9.84 23.05 4.28
C GLU A 368 11.10 23.07 5.13
N ILE A 369 11.01 22.61 6.38
CA ILE A 369 12.15 22.51 7.29
C ILE A 369 12.47 21.05 7.54
N LYS A 370 13.64 20.60 7.06
CA LYS A 370 14.11 19.22 7.23
C LYS A 370 14.84 19.06 8.57
N ILE A 371 14.38 18.13 9.38
CA ILE A 371 14.94 17.76 10.68
C ILE A 371 15.47 16.32 10.59
N PRO A 372 16.79 16.10 10.74
CA PRO A 372 17.34 14.76 10.71
C PRO A 372 16.74 13.85 11.78
N LEU A 373 16.25 12.67 11.39
CA LEU A 373 15.69 11.68 12.31
C LEU A 373 16.71 11.20 13.32
N ASN A 374 18.00 11.18 12.97
CA ASN A 374 19.07 10.85 13.92
C ASN A 374 19.16 11.85 15.09
N PHE A 375 18.87 13.13 14.86
CA PHE A 375 18.78 14.14 15.92
C PHE A 375 17.57 13.86 16.84
N LEU A 376 16.46 13.40 16.27
CA LEU A 376 15.23 13.09 17.02
C LEU A 376 15.25 11.71 17.69
N LYS A 377 16.10 10.79 17.24
CA LYS A 377 16.12 9.36 17.61
C LYS A 377 15.97 9.05 19.10
N PRO A 378 16.60 9.79 20.05
CA PRO A 378 16.40 9.54 21.48
C PRO A 378 14.94 9.69 21.96
N ASN A 379 14.14 10.48 21.22
CA ASN A 379 12.78 10.89 21.56
C ASN A 379 11.70 10.15 20.74
N LEU A 380 12.10 9.46 19.67
CA LEU A 380 11.18 8.77 18.77
C LEU A 380 10.60 7.50 19.41
N ASN A 381 9.36 7.18 19.04
CA ASN A 381 8.66 5.96 19.41
C ASN A 381 9.34 4.74 18.76
N GLU A 382 9.52 3.65 19.51
CA GLU A 382 10.13 2.41 18.99
C GLU A 382 9.33 1.79 17.84
N ASN A 383 8.00 1.88 17.88
CA ASN A 383 7.14 1.40 16.80
C ASN A 383 7.38 2.22 15.52
N PHE A 384 7.48 3.55 15.63
CA PHE A 384 7.81 4.40 14.49
C PHE A 384 9.21 4.09 13.95
N LEU A 385 10.21 3.90 14.82
CA LEU A 385 11.56 3.51 14.40
C LEU A 385 11.56 2.19 13.62
N LYS A 386 10.76 1.19 14.03
CA LYS A 386 10.60 -0.07 13.29
C LYS A 386 9.99 0.17 11.91
N LEU A 387 8.97 1.03 11.81
CA LEU A 387 8.32 1.35 10.53
C LEU A 387 9.32 1.91 9.51
N ILE A 388 10.17 2.85 9.90
CA ILE A 388 11.11 3.52 8.97
C ILE A 388 12.40 2.72 8.69
N THR A 389 12.75 1.73 9.52
CA THR A 389 13.99 0.93 9.36
C THR A 389 13.77 -0.38 8.60
N GLN A 390 12.55 -0.92 8.61
CA GLN A 390 12.21 -2.09 7.81
C GLN A 390 11.97 -1.66 6.36
N GLN A 391 12.94 -1.93 5.47
CA GLN A 391 12.67 -1.84 4.04
C GLN A 391 11.62 -2.89 3.66
N ALA A 392 10.62 -2.46 2.90
CA ALA A 392 9.78 -3.40 2.15
C ALA A 392 10.71 -4.19 1.22
N SER A 393 10.94 -5.44 1.60
CA SER A 393 11.94 -6.34 1.01
C SER A 393 11.44 -7.00 -0.26
#